data_AF-A0A937WIR6-F1
#
_entry.id   AF-A0A937WIR6-F1
#
_cell.length_a   1.000
_cell.length_b   1.000
_cell.length_c   1.000
_cell.angle_alpha   90.00
_cell.angle_beta   90.00
_cell.angle_gamma   90.00
#
_symmetry.space_group_name_H-M   'P 1'
#
loop_
_entity.id
_entity.type
_entity.pdbx_description
1 polymer ?
#
loop_
_entity_poly.entity_id
_entity_poly.type
_entity_poly.pdbx_seq_one_letter_code
_entity_poly.pdbx_strand_id
1 'polypeptide(L)' 'MSNNVSATQEAIVTLNVQQLEEIIRKVVREELMDFVMQEQGIFNLNKDSLLYEDMEEILERKKSNQLKFHTHKEVWNG' A
#
# COMPACT_ATOMS: atom_id res chain seq x y z
N MET A 1 -31.94 14.35 -40.45
CA MET A 1 -31.22 15.22 -39.49
C MET A 1 -30.26 14.32 -38.73
N SER A 2 -28.96 14.58 -38.83
CA SER A 2 -27.90 13.69 -38.34
C SER A 2 -27.75 13.78 -36.83
N ASN A 3 -27.75 12.62 -36.18
CA ASN A 3 -27.51 12.49 -34.75
C ASN A 3 -26.00 12.65 -34.49
N ASN A 4 -25.60 13.74 -33.85
CA ASN A 4 -24.23 13.92 -33.34
C ASN A 4 -24.07 13.10 -32.07
N VAL A 5 -23.64 11.84 -32.20
CA VAL A 5 -23.09 11.08 -31.07
C VAL A 5 -21.67 11.57 -30.87
N SER A 6 -21.48 12.49 -29.92
CA SER A 6 -20.16 12.94 -29.49
C SER A 6 -19.49 11.79 -28.76
N ALA A 7 -18.63 11.05 -29.44
CA ALA A 7 -17.81 10.01 -28.84
C ALA A 7 -16.93 10.66 -27.78
N THR A 8 -17.12 10.29 -26.51
CA THR A 8 -16.27 10.73 -25.41
C THR A 8 -14.90 10.12 -25.65
N GLN A 9 -13.94 10.94 -26.07
CA GLN A 9 -12.58 10.49 -26.33
C GLN A 9 -11.94 10.20 -24.97
N GLU A 10 -11.74 8.92 -24.65
CA GLU A 10 -11.07 8.50 -23.41
C GLU A 10 -9.65 9.08 -23.41
N ALA A 11 -9.37 9.96 -22.46
CA ALA A 11 -8.04 10.51 -22.29
C ALA A 11 -7.11 9.41 -21.74
N ILE A 12 -6.17 8.96 -22.57
CA ILE A 12 -5.12 8.04 -22.12
C ILE A 12 -4.17 8.80 -21.20
N VAL A 13 -4.14 8.43 -19.93
CA VAL A 13 -3.20 8.98 -18.95
C VAL A 13 -1.95 8.12 -18.93
N THR A 14 -0.83 8.65 -19.41
CA THR A 14 0.47 7.99 -19.35
C THR A 14 1.18 8.37 -18.05
N LEU A 15 1.44 7.37 -17.21
CA LEU A 15 2.23 7.51 -15.98
C LEU A 15 3.50 6.69 -16.11
N ASN A 16 4.62 7.22 -15.60
CA ASN A 16 5.79 6.38 -15.38
C ASN A 16 5.61 5.51 -14.11
N VAL A 17 6.45 4.49 -13.96
CA VAL A 17 6.33 3.52 -12.86
C VAL A 17 6.48 4.18 -11.48
N GLN A 18 7.34 5.19 -11.34
CA GLN A 18 7.55 5.89 -10.07
C GLN A 18 6.31 6.72 -9.69
N GLN A 19 5.73 7.44 -10.64
CA GLN A 19 4.49 8.20 -10.45
C GLN A 19 3.33 7.27 -10.07
N LEU A 20 3.25 6.11 -10.74
CA LEU A 20 2.24 5.11 -10.42
C LEU A 20 2.43 4.55 -9.00
N GLU A 21 3.66 4.24 -8.61
CA GLU A 21 3.98 3.76 -7.26
C GLU A 21 3.59 4.78 -6.19
N GLU A 22 3.90 6.06 -6.39
CA GLU A 22 3.53 7.13 -5.45
C GLU A 22 2.02 7.26 -5.31
N ILE A 23 1.28 7.22 -6.43
CA ILE A 23 -0.18 7.29 -6.43
C ILE A 23 -0.78 6.08 -5.72
N ILE A 24 -0.35 4.86 -6.05
CA ILE A 24 -0.83 3.63 -5.42
C ILE A 24 -0.54 3.69 -3.92
N ARG A 25 0.69 4.06 -3.52
CA ARG A 25 1.08 4.16 -2.11
C ARG A 25 0.25 5.18 -1.35
N LYS A 26 -0.10 6.30 -1.98
CA LYS A 26 -0.96 7.33 -1.38
C LYS A 26 -2.37 6.78 -1.16
N VAL A 27 -3.00 6.25 -2.22
CA VAL A 27 -4.37 5.71 -2.16
C VAL A 27 -4.45 4.59 -1.13
N VAL A 28 -3.54 3.62 -1.17
CA VAL A 28 -3.54 2.51 -0.21
C VAL A 28 -3.38 3.00 1.24
N ARG A 29 -2.57 4.03 1.49
CA ARG A 29 -2.46 4.60 2.84
C ARG A 29 -3.72 5.31 3.30
N GLU A 30 -4.39 6.05 2.42
CA GLU A 30 -5.64 6.74 2.72
C GLU A 30 -6.73 5.73 3.08
N GLU A 31 -6.90 4.70 2.26
CA GLU A 31 -7.85 3.61 2.51
C GLU A 31 -7.54 2.83 3.80
N LEU A 32 -6.26 2.55 4.07
CA LEU A 32 -5.85 1.90 5.32
C LEU A 32 -6.10 2.80 6.55
N MET A 33 -5.89 4.12 6.44
CA MET A 33 -6.19 5.05 7.53
C MET A 33 -7.68 5.07 7.82
N ASP A 34 -8.52 5.15 6.78
CA ASP A 34 -9.96 5.15 6.92
C ASP A 34 -10.46 3.84 7.55
N PHE A 35 -9.91 2.69 7.14
CA PHE A 35 -10.18 1.39 7.74
C PHE A 35 -9.81 1.35 9.24
N VAL A 36 -8.59 1.79 9.58
CA VAL A 36 -8.08 1.82 10.97
C VAL A 36 -8.91 2.78 11.84
N MET A 37 -9.36 3.91 11.30
CA MET A 37 -10.23 4.86 12.00
C MET A 37 -11.63 4.29 12.29
N GLN A 38 -12.14 3.42 11.42
CA GLN A 38 -13.43 2.76 11.60
C GLN A 38 -13.36 1.56 12.56
N GLU A 39 -12.27 0.78 12.54
CA GLU A 39 -12.12 -0.46 13.32
C GLU A 39 -11.32 -0.31 14.64
N GLN A 40 -11.44 0.82 15.35
CA GLN A 40 -10.77 1.06 16.65
C GLN A 40 -9.23 0.90 16.64
N GLY A 41 -8.60 1.01 15.48
CA GLY A 41 -7.16 0.91 15.33
C GLY A 41 -6.59 -0.51 15.32
N ILE A 42 -7.43 -1.55 15.20
CA ILE A 42 -6.98 -2.95 15.15
C ILE A 42 -6.98 -3.43 13.69
N PHE A 43 -5.83 -3.89 13.21
CA PHE A 43 -5.70 -4.49 11.88
C PHE A 43 -5.51 -6.00 12.01
N ASN A 44 -6.52 -6.77 11.61
CA ASN A 44 -6.48 -8.24 11.67
C ASN A 44 -5.91 -8.82 10.37
N LEU A 45 -4.77 -9.49 10.46
CA LEU A 45 -4.18 -10.23 9.35
C LEU A 45 -4.68 -11.67 9.36
N ASN A 46 -5.29 -12.12 8.26
CA ASN A 46 -5.60 -13.53 8.05
C ASN A 46 -4.37 -14.28 7.51
N LYS A 47 -4.38 -15.61 7.59
CA LYS A 47 -3.28 -16.47 7.12
C LYS A 47 -3.04 -16.42 5.62
N ASP A 48 -4.03 -16.00 4.85
CA ASP A 48 -3.94 -15.86 3.40
C ASP A 48 -3.32 -14.51 2.98
N SER A 49 -3.08 -13.61 3.93
CA SER A 49 -2.43 -12.33 3.68
C SER A 49 -0.94 -12.53 3.39
N LEU A 50 -0.46 -11.85 2.36
CA LEU A 50 0.96 -11.83 1.99
C LEU A 50 1.87 -11.31 3.11
N LEU A 51 1.32 -10.60 4.10
CA LEU A 51 2.08 -10.06 5.23
C LEU A 51 2.04 -10.94 6.48
N TYR A 52 1.24 -12.01 6.50
CA TYR A 52 0.98 -12.78 7.72
C TYR A 52 2.26 -13.38 8.30
N GLU A 53 3.00 -14.14 7.49
CA GLU A 53 4.22 -14.83 7.91
C GLU A 53 5.31 -13.84 8.35
N ASP A 54 5.48 -12.75 7.61
CA ASP A 54 6.43 -11.68 7.93
C ASP A 54 6.12 -11.05 9.30
N MET A 55 4.83 -10.77 9.58
CA MET A 55 4.43 -10.18 10.86
C MET A 55 4.56 -11.16 12.02
N GLU A 56 4.29 -12.47 11.82
CA GLU A 56 4.58 -13.50 12.83
C GLU A 56 6.07 -13.57 13.15
N GLU A 57 6.94 -13.55 12.13
CA GLU A 57 8.38 -13.56 12.32
C GLU A 57 8.85 -12.32 13.10
N ILE A 58 8.37 -11.13 12.75
CA ILE A 58 8.66 -9.87 13.47
C ILE A 58 8.23 -9.98 14.93
N LEU A 59 7.08 -10.58 15.21
CA LEU A 59 6.57 -10.82 16.56
C LEU A 59 7.48 -11.74 17.38
N GLU A 60 7.93 -12.85 16.80
CA GLU A 60 8.86 -13.77 17.46
C GLU A 60 10.22 -13.12 17.74
N ARG A 61 10.77 -12.37 16.78
CA ARG A 61 12.01 -11.61 16.97
C ARG A 61 11.86 -10.53 18.05
N LYS A 62 10.68 -9.91 18.17
CA LYS A 62 10.39 -8.95 19.24
C LYS A 62 10.40 -9.64 20.61
N LYS A 63 9.77 -10.82 20.75
CA LYS A 63 9.75 -11.60 22.00
C LYS A 63 11.15 -12.06 22.44
N SER A 64 12.01 -12.42 21.48
CA SER A 64 13.39 -12.83 21.75
C SER A 64 14.38 -11.67 21.85
N ASN A 65 13.90 -10.42 21.77
CA ASN A 65 14.72 -9.19 21.77
C ASN A 65 15.80 -9.15 20.67
N GLN A 66 15.50 -9.74 19.51
CA GLN A 66 16.35 -9.83 18.32
C GLN A 66 15.94 -8.85 17.21
N LEU A 67 14.98 -7.97 17.48
CA LEU A 67 14.47 -7.02 16.50
C LEU A 67 15.55 -5.99 16.12
N LYS A 68 15.85 -5.89 14.83
CA LYS A 68 16.75 -4.88 14.26
C LYS A 68 15.94 -3.90 13.43
N PHE A 69 16.10 -2.62 13.73
CA PHE A 69 15.51 -1.55 12.93
C PHE A 69 16.57 -0.99 11.99
N HIS A 70 16.21 -0.87 10.73
CA HIS A 70 17.01 -0.21 9.72
C HIS A 70 16.32 1.10 9.33
N THR A 71 17.11 2.16 9.24
CA THR A 71 16.71 3.44 8.69
C THR A 71 16.52 3.33 7.18
N HIS A 72 15.68 4.20 6.62
CA HIS A 72 15.45 4.27 5.17
C HIS A 72 16.76 4.40 4.36
N LYS A 73 17.72 5.18 4.88
CA LYS A 73 19.03 5.35 4.26
C LYS A 73 19.83 4.06 4.21
N GLU A 74 19.78 3.22 5.25
CA GLU A 74 20.50 1.95 5.30
C GLU A 74 19.98 0.91 4.31
N VAL A 75 18.68 0.97 3.98
CA VAL A 75 18.06 0.00 3.07
C VAL A 75 18.16 0.45 1.61
N TRP A 76 18.03 1.75 1.32
CA TRP A 76 17.87 2.24 -0.06
C TRP A 76 19.01 3.07 -0.65
N ASN A 77 20.04 3.42 0.12
CA ASN A 77 21.21 4.16 -0.39
C ASN A 77 22.51 3.34 -0.34
N GLY A 78 22.43 2.03 -0.61
CA GLY A 78 23.57 1.13 -0.80
C GLY A 78 24.08 1.11 -2.23
#